data_AF-A0A958LLF9-F1
#
_entry.id   AF-A0A958LLF9-F1
#
_cell.length_a   1.000
_cell.length_b   1.000
_cell.length_c   1.000
_cell.angle_alpha   90.00
_cell.angle_beta   90.00
_cell.angle_gamma   90.00
#
_symmetry.space_group_name_H-M   'P 1'
#
loop_
_entity.id
_entity.type
_entity.pdbx_description
1 polymer ?
#
loop_
_entity_poly.entity_id
_entity_poly.type
_entity_poly.pdbx_seq_one_letter_code
_entity_poly.pdbx_strand_id
1 'polypeptide(L)'
;MLVAIVSEKEREGKMREIYGFGENRGAFTLTGKPLRLMVVFASLLIFACSKPLDPSLRMGAGEQGSTCSVTNSSSCHLPIKILSQSPSSIQVLRGNRVHLSVMVQGFQLSFQWYKNSQLLPNEKGSALEISAAEDLDAGAYQLQVSDGYGVQLWSNEMTIEIAEVTQNFKPIITSGPMDLTVNENQTATFTVEMTANPAPSYQWYFEGMPLQGKTTNSLTIQNVTVSDSGEYHVVLENALGKTTSRFATLRVQACDPKGKKIMDFASVLANSVLAGWPITHLTDGNLASAYSSQKT
;
A
#
# COMPACT_ATOMS: atom_id res chain seq x y z
N MET A 1 -12.35 -31.03 -44.33
CA MET A 1 -12.07 -30.81 -42.90
C MET A 1 -13.18 -31.51 -42.12
N LEU A 2 -12.90 -32.71 -41.61
CA LEU A 2 -13.84 -33.45 -40.77
C LEU A 2 -13.08 -33.77 -39.48
N VAL A 3 -13.58 -33.28 -38.34
CA VAL A 3 -13.01 -33.55 -37.03
C VAL A 3 -13.67 -34.84 -36.53
N ALA A 4 -12.89 -35.90 -36.35
CA ALA A 4 -13.33 -37.08 -35.63
C ALA A 4 -12.79 -37.00 -34.20
N ILE A 5 -13.69 -36.80 -33.23
CA ILE A 5 -13.39 -36.95 -31.81
C ILE A 5 -13.60 -38.41 -31.47
N VAL A 6 -12.55 -39.12 -31.05
CA VAL A 6 -12.69 -40.46 -30.46
C VAL A 6 -12.58 -40.29 -28.94
N SER A 7 -13.70 -40.42 -28.24
CA SER A 7 -13.70 -40.58 -26.79
C SER A 7 -13.56 -42.06 -26.45
N GLU A 8 -12.58 -42.42 -25.63
CA GLU A 8 -12.46 -43.76 -25.07
C GLU A 8 -13.47 -43.92 -23.93
N LYS A 9 -14.49 -44.78 -24.13
CA LYS A 9 -15.33 -45.26 -23.03
C LYS A 9 -15.18 -46.76 -22.94
N GLU A 10 -14.47 -47.19 -21.90
CA GLU A 10 -14.30 -48.58 -21.53
C GLU A 10 -15.64 -49.13 -21.00
N ARG A 11 -16.30 -50.00 -21.78
CA ARG A 11 -17.01 -51.23 -21.36
C ARG A 11 -18.04 -51.68 -22.41
N GLU A 12 -17.97 -52.98 -22.71
CA GLU A 12 -18.99 -53.84 -23.32
C GLU A 12 -19.44 -53.56 -24.77
N GLY A 13 -18.60 -53.99 -25.72
CA GLY A 13 -18.99 -54.82 -26.86
C GLY A 13 -20.27 -54.49 -27.64
N LYS A 14 -20.23 -53.46 -28.50
CA LYS A 14 -20.95 -53.41 -29.80
C LYS A 14 -20.51 -52.21 -30.64
N MET A 15 -19.98 -52.45 -31.84
CA MET A 15 -19.74 -51.39 -32.84
C MET A 15 -20.82 -51.41 -33.93
N ARG A 16 -21.27 -50.23 -34.38
CA ARG A 16 -22.09 -50.01 -35.60
C ARG A 16 -21.17 -49.57 -36.75
N GLU A 17 -21.41 -50.10 -37.95
CA GLU A 17 -20.62 -49.89 -39.18
C GLU A 17 -20.97 -48.60 -39.94
N ILE A 18 -20.00 -48.00 -40.65
CA ILE A 18 -20.18 -46.93 -41.67
C ILE A 18 -19.25 -47.21 -42.86
N TYR A 19 -19.74 -47.04 -44.10
CA TYR A 19 -19.07 -47.39 -45.37
C TYR A 19 -18.39 -46.20 -46.08
N GLY A 20 -17.29 -46.46 -46.82
CA GLY A 20 -16.69 -45.56 -47.82
C GLY A 20 -15.71 -46.29 -48.77
N PHE A 21 -15.80 -46.04 -50.08
CA PHE A 21 -15.09 -46.74 -51.19
C PHE A 21 -13.81 -46.02 -51.67
N GLY A 22 -12.78 -46.79 -52.08
CA GLY A 22 -11.64 -46.33 -52.91
C GLY A 22 -10.39 -47.22 -52.82
N GLU A 23 -9.77 -47.55 -53.97
CA GLU A 23 -8.77 -48.62 -54.17
C GLU A 23 -7.32 -48.21 -53.87
N ASN A 24 -6.70 -48.85 -52.85
CA ASN A 24 -5.29 -49.28 -52.82
C ASN A 24 -5.03 -50.05 -51.50
N ARG A 25 -4.60 -51.31 -51.59
CA ARG A 25 -4.56 -52.24 -50.44
C ARG A 25 -3.18 -52.26 -49.78
N GLY A 26 -3.08 -51.72 -48.56
CA GLY A 26 -2.01 -52.01 -47.60
C GLY A 26 -2.59 -52.64 -46.34
N ALA A 27 -1.94 -53.66 -45.79
CA ALA A 27 -2.37 -54.35 -44.57
C ALA A 27 -1.51 -53.94 -43.36
N PHE A 28 -2.15 -53.62 -42.24
CA PHE A 28 -1.51 -53.35 -40.96
C PHE A 28 -1.82 -54.48 -39.97
N THR A 29 -0.86 -54.86 -39.13
CA THR A 29 -1.08 -55.87 -38.08
C THR A 29 -0.70 -55.31 -36.71
N LEU A 30 -1.67 -55.30 -35.79
CA LEU A 30 -1.44 -55.10 -34.36
C LEU A 30 -1.56 -56.48 -33.70
N THR A 31 -0.49 -56.96 -33.05
CA THR A 31 -0.47 -58.09 -32.11
C THR A 31 -1.32 -59.32 -32.49
N GLY A 32 -0.82 -60.18 -33.38
CA GLY A 32 -1.10 -61.63 -33.38
C GLY A 32 -2.53 -62.15 -33.59
N LYS A 33 -3.56 -61.31 -33.75
CA LYS A 33 -4.90 -61.71 -34.20
C LYS A 33 -5.44 -60.69 -35.22
N PRO A 34 -6.05 -61.14 -36.34
CA PRO A 34 -6.47 -60.22 -37.39
C PRO A 34 -7.71 -59.43 -36.95
N LEU A 35 -7.53 -58.15 -36.62
CA LEU A 35 -8.61 -57.17 -36.51
C LEU A 35 -8.91 -56.62 -37.91
N ARG A 36 -10.11 -56.88 -38.44
CA ARG A 36 -10.63 -56.23 -39.65
C ARG A 36 -11.00 -54.79 -39.29
N LEU A 37 -10.08 -53.85 -39.49
CA LEU A 37 -10.37 -52.41 -39.45
C LEU A 37 -10.06 -51.81 -40.82
N MET A 38 -11.10 -51.42 -41.56
CA MET A 38 -10.95 -50.60 -42.77
C MET A 38 -10.53 -49.20 -42.35
N VAL A 39 -9.34 -48.77 -42.75
CA VAL A 39 -8.89 -47.38 -42.60
C VAL A 39 -8.89 -46.72 -43.98
N VAL A 40 -9.55 -45.56 -44.08
CA VAL A 40 -9.76 -44.78 -45.30
C VAL A 40 -8.70 -43.67 -45.38
N PHE A 41 -7.87 -43.75 -46.42
CA PHE A 41 -6.97 -42.77 -47.04
C PHE A 41 -5.92 -41.96 -46.23
N ALA A 42 -4.77 -41.82 -46.90
CA ALA A 42 -3.58 -41.09 -46.54
C ALA A 42 -3.82 -39.58 -46.44
N SER A 43 -3.66 -39.04 -45.23
CA SER A 43 -3.27 -37.65 -44.98
C SER A 43 -2.66 -37.59 -43.59
N LEU A 44 -1.50 -36.94 -43.50
CA LEU A 44 -0.65 -36.75 -42.32
C LEU A 44 -1.42 -36.71 -40.99
N LEU A 45 -1.40 -37.82 -40.24
CA LEU A 45 -1.88 -37.87 -38.86
C LEU A 45 -0.81 -37.23 -37.98
N ILE A 46 -0.97 -35.94 -37.66
CA ILE A 46 -0.25 -35.33 -36.54
C ILE A 46 -0.92 -35.88 -35.28
N PHE A 47 -0.36 -36.96 -34.72
CA PHE A 47 -0.69 -37.32 -33.35
C PHE A 47 -0.19 -36.20 -32.45
N ALA A 48 -1.11 -35.43 -31.87
CA ALA A 48 -0.83 -34.70 -30.64
C ALA A 48 -0.55 -35.77 -29.57
N CYS A 49 0.72 -36.12 -29.43
CA CYS A 49 1.18 -37.22 -28.60
C CYS A 49 1.11 -36.80 -27.13
N SER A 50 0.02 -37.14 -26.44
CA SER A 50 -0.12 -36.95 -24.99
C SER A 50 0.52 -38.07 -24.16
N LYS A 51 1.15 -39.07 -24.79
CA LYS A 51 1.98 -40.13 -24.15
C LYS A 51 3.11 -40.58 -25.10
N PRO A 52 4.29 -41.01 -24.61
CA PRO A 52 5.38 -41.46 -25.48
C PRO A 52 4.97 -42.73 -26.26
N LEU A 53 5.24 -42.74 -27.57
CA LEU A 53 5.12 -43.93 -28.42
C LEU A 53 6.12 -45.01 -27.97
N ASP A 54 5.66 -46.25 -27.89
CA ASP A 54 6.44 -47.43 -27.52
C ASP A 54 7.62 -47.64 -28.50
N PRO A 55 8.87 -47.82 -28.02
CA PRO A 55 10.06 -47.99 -28.87
C PRO A 55 10.07 -49.28 -29.71
N SER A 56 9.09 -50.16 -29.56
CA SER A 56 8.96 -51.40 -30.34
C SER A 56 8.29 -51.23 -31.72
N LEU A 57 7.80 -50.04 -32.08
CA LEU A 57 7.16 -49.80 -33.38
C LEU A 57 8.17 -49.92 -34.54
N ARG A 58 7.98 -50.92 -35.41
CA ARG A 58 8.75 -51.06 -36.66
C ARG A 58 7.85 -50.88 -37.87
N MET A 59 8.28 -50.05 -38.81
CA MET A 59 7.71 -49.94 -40.16
C MET A 59 8.61 -50.66 -41.15
N GLY A 60 8.03 -51.55 -41.97
CA GLY A 60 8.70 -52.16 -43.11
C GLY A 60 7.79 -52.13 -44.32
N ALA A 61 8.27 -51.57 -45.43
CA ALA A 61 7.71 -51.82 -46.75
C ALA A 61 8.64 -52.80 -47.46
N GLY A 62 8.10 -53.91 -47.96
CA GLY A 62 8.87 -54.90 -48.69
C GLY A 62 8.08 -55.41 -49.89
N GLU A 63 8.60 -55.16 -51.09
CA GLU A 63 8.50 -56.13 -52.18
C GLU A 63 9.74 -57.04 -52.12
N GLN A 64 9.60 -58.26 -52.66
CA GLN A 64 10.52 -59.39 -52.45
C GLN A 64 12.00 -59.00 -52.60
N GLY A 65 12.78 -59.17 -51.52
CA GLY A 65 14.25 -59.25 -51.59
C GLY A 65 15.06 -58.07 -51.06
N SER A 66 14.48 -57.02 -50.49
CA SER A 66 15.26 -55.96 -49.82
C SER A 66 14.51 -55.35 -48.64
N THR A 67 14.96 -55.66 -47.43
CA THR A 67 14.48 -55.00 -46.20
C THR A 67 15.27 -53.71 -45.98
N CYS A 68 14.67 -52.57 -46.30
CA CYS A 68 15.10 -51.29 -45.76
C CYS A 68 14.30 -51.00 -44.49
N SER A 69 14.93 -51.14 -43.32
CA SER A 69 14.35 -50.70 -42.06
C SER A 69 14.52 -49.19 -41.94
N VAL A 70 13.43 -48.42 -42.11
CA VAL A 70 13.44 -47.01 -41.73
C VAL A 70 13.05 -46.94 -40.26
N THR A 71 14.05 -46.92 -39.38
CA THR A 71 13.87 -46.48 -37.99
C THR A 71 13.72 -44.97 -38.00
N ASN A 72 12.50 -44.46 -38.17
CA ASN A 72 12.26 -43.04 -37.97
C ASN A 72 12.02 -42.80 -36.47
N SER A 73 13.09 -42.81 -35.69
CA SER A 73 13.07 -42.32 -34.30
C SER A 73 13.25 -40.81 -34.32
N SER A 74 12.32 -40.08 -34.93
CA SER A 74 12.24 -38.64 -34.74
C SER A 74 11.69 -38.40 -33.34
N SER A 75 12.58 -38.33 -32.35
CA SER A 75 12.28 -37.77 -31.04
C SER A 75 11.65 -36.40 -31.25
N CYS A 76 10.41 -36.22 -30.81
CA CYS A 76 9.70 -34.96 -30.92
C CYS A 76 10.34 -33.97 -29.93
N HIS A 77 11.45 -33.35 -30.32
CA HIS A 77 12.13 -32.34 -29.54
C HIS A 77 11.41 -31.01 -29.76
N LEU A 78 10.67 -30.56 -28.74
CA LEU A 78 10.13 -29.20 -28.70
C LEU A 78 11.15 -28.32 -27.97
N PRO A 79 11.88 -27.44 -28.67
CA PRO A 79 12.93 -26.64 -28.05
C PRO A 79 12.35 -25.70 -27.00
N ILE A 80 13.11 -25.51 -25.94
CA ILE A 80 12.76 -24.63 -24.85
C ILE A 80 12.73 -23.17 -25.33
N LYS A 81 11.63 -22.46 -25.05
CA LYS A 81 11.47 -21.04 -25.40
C LYS A 81 10.58 -20.33 -24.40
N ILE A 82 11.03 -19.19 -23.88
CA ILE A 82 10.16 -18.30 -23.10
C ILE A 82 9.25 -17.53 -24.07
N LEU A 83 7.94 -17.63 -23.84
CA LEU A 83 6.91 -17.00 -24.65
C LEU A 83 6.50 -15.64 -24.09
N SER A 84 6.40 -15.54 -22.76
CA SER A 84 6.04 -14.32 -22.03
C SER A 84 6.46 -14.44 -20.58
N GLN A 85 6.59 -13.31 -19.89
CA GLN A 85 6.92 -13.24 -18.47
C GLN A 85 6.31 -12.00 -17.84
N SER A 86 6.35 -11.92 -16.51
CA SER A 86 5.87 -10.75 -15.77
C SER A 86 6.73 -9.51 -16.07
N PRO A 87 6.22 -8.29 -15.79
CA PRO A 87 6.97 -7.06 -16.00
C PRO A 87 8.33 -7.07 -15.27
N SER A 88 9.29 -6.30 -15.79
CA SER A 88 10.63 -6.20 -15.21
C SER A 88 10.68 -5.53 -13.84
N SER A 89 9.67 -4.74 -13.48
CA SER A 89 9.48 -4.21 -12.12
C SER A 89 7.98 -4.15 -11.81
N ILE A 90 7.62 -4.52 -10.58
CA ILE A 90 6.28 -4.37 -10.02
C ILE A 90 6.36 -3.69 -8.65
N GLN A 91 5.45 -2.74 -8.42
CA GLN A 91 5.24 -2.14 -7.11
C GLN A 91 4.07 -2.84 -6.43
N VAL A 92 4.28 -3.30 -5.20
CA VAL A 92 3.28 -4.04 -4.44
C VAL A 92 3.16 -3.44 -3.04
N LEU A 93 1.93 -3.17 -2.60
CA LEU A 93 1.71 -2.71 -1.23
C LEU A 93 1.99 -3.85 -0.24
N ARG A 94 2.61 -3.52 0.90
CA ARG A 94 2.82 -4.49 1.99
C ARG A 94 1.51 -5.22 2.34
N GLY A 95 1.57 -6.54 2.47
CA GLY A 95 0.44 -7.42 2.76
C GLY A 95 -0.38 -7.86 1.53
N ASN A 96 -0.16 -7.26 0.35
CA ASN A 96 -0.83 -7.71 -0.88
C ASN A 96 -0.17 -8.98 -1.44
N ARG A 97 -0.96 -9.74 -2.22
CA ARG A 97 -0.47 -10.90 -2.95
C ARG A 97 0.43 -10.49 -4.12
N VAL A 98 1.53 -11.21 -4.31
CA VAL A 98 2.34 -11.18 -5.55
C VAL A 98 2.14 -12.48 -6.32
N HIS A 99 2.04 -12.37 -7.64
CA HIS A 99 2.05 -13.51 -8.56
C HIS A 99 3.01 -13.19 -9.71
N LEU A 100 4.19 -13.81 -9.71
CA LEU A 100 5.10 -13.78 -10.86
C LEU A 100 4.85 -15.03 -11.69
N SER A 101 4.84 -14.87 -13.01
CA SER A 101 4.57 -15.94 -13.96
C SER A 101 5.46 -15.82 -15.19
N VAL A 102 5.94 -16.97 -15.65
CA VAL A 102 6.71 -17.13 -16.90
C VAL A 102 6.04 -18.22 -17.72
N MET A 103 5.62 -17.88 -18.94
CA MET A 103 5.06 -18.82 -19.89
C MET A 103 6.17 -19.39 -20.76
N VAL A 104 6.32 -20.71 -20.77
CA VAL A 104 7.42 -21.40 -21.44
C VAL A 104 6.88 -22.50 -22.35
N GLN A 105 7.46 -22.61 -23.54
CA GLN A 105 7.28 -23.73 -24.47
C GLN A 105 8.43 -24.72 -24.28
N GLY A 106 8.13 -26.02 -24.30
CA GLY A 106 9.13 -27.09 -24.30
C GLY A 106 8.55 -28.41 -23.81
N PHE A 107 9.40 -29.44 -23.73
CA PHE A 107 9.02 -30.77 -23.25
C PHE A 107 9.92 -31.19 -22.07
N GLN A 108 9.35 -31.90 -21.09
CA GLN A 108 10.05 -32.32 -19.85
C GLN A 108 10.77 -31.15 -19.15
N LEU A 109 10.03 -30.08 -18.90
CA LEU A 109 10.57 -28.87 -18.27
C LEU A 109 10.67 -29.04 -16.75
N SER A 110 11.74 -28.51 -16.19
CA SER A 110 11.90 -28.27 -14.76
C SER A 110 12.16 -26.78 -14.53
N PHE A 111 11.60 -26.25 -13.43
CA PHE A 111 11.66 -24.84 -13.09
C PHE A 111 12.33 -24.67 -11.73
N GLN A 112 13.10 -23.60 -11.59
CA GLN A 112 13.73 -23.24 -10.34
C GLN A 112 13.83 -21.72 -10.21
N TRP A 113 13.22 -21.16 -9.16
CA TRP A 113 13.30 -19.73 -8.88
C TRP A 113 14.54 -19.35 -8.09
N TYR A 114 15.00 -18.13 -8.36
CA TYR A 114 16.10 -17.45 -7.67
C TYR A 114 15.65 -16.05 -7.26
N LYS A 115 16.11 -15.63 -6.08
CA LYS A 115 15.95 -14.27 -5.56
C LYS A 115 17.31 -13.68 -5.25
N ASN A 116 17.64 -12.53 -5.82
CA ASN A 116 18.95 -11.89 -5.67
C ASN A 116 20.10 -12.89 -5.93
N SER A 117 19.96 -13.71 -6.98
CA SER A 117 20.86 -14.83 -7.32
C SER A 117 20.94 -15.99 -6.30
N GLN A 118 20.11 -15.99 -5.25
CA GLN A 118 20.02 -17.08 -4.27
C GLN A 118 18.86 -18.02 -4.59
N LEU A 119 19.10 -19.33 -4.39
CA LEU A 119 18.15 -20.39 -4.69
C LEU A 119 16.92 -20.33 -3.76
N LEU A 120 15.71 -20.43 -4.33
CA LEU A 120 14.47 -20.68 -3.59
C LEU A 120 14.06 -22.15 -3.72
N PRO A 121 14.52 -23.07 -2.84
CA PRO A 121 14.50 -24.52 -3.08
C PRO A 121 13.10 -25.14 -3.23
N ASN A 122 12.07 -24.48 -2.71
CA ASN A 122 10.70 -24.97 -2.72
C ASN A 122 9.90 -24.46 -3.93
N GLU A 123 10.45 -23.51 -4.69
CA GLU A 123 9.75 -22.83 -5.78
C GLU A 123 10.09 -23.48 -7.12
N LYS A 124 9.30 -24.49 -7.50
CA LYS A 124 9.52 -25.36 -8.67
C LYS A 124 8.47 -25.23 -9.77
N GLY A 125 7.61 -24.22 -9.68
CA GLY A 125 6.61 -23.91 -10.68
C GLY A 125 7.10 -22.89 -11.71
N SER A 126 6.38 -22.75 -12.82
CA SER A 126 6.54 -21.65 -13.76
C SER A 126 5.96 -20.32 -13.24
N ALA A 127 5.32 -20.36 -12.08
CA ALA A 127 4.83 -19.21 -11.33
C ALA A 127 5.34 -19.26 -9.88
N LEU A 128 5.47 -18.09 -9.28
CA LEU A 128 5.82 -17.86 -7.88
C LEU A 128 4.72 -17.02 -7.24
N GLU A 129 4.20 -17.47 -6.10
CA GLU A 129 3.17 -16.75 -5.34
C GLU A 129 3.68 -16.34 -3.97
N ILE A 130 3.51 -15.06 -3.64
CA ILE A 130 3.72 -14.53 -2.30
C ILE A 130 2.35 -14.12 -1.79
N SER A 131 1.86 -14.78 -0.74
CA SER A 131 0.48 -14.58 -0.27
C SER A 131 0.25 -13.19 0.34
N ALA A 132 1.26 -12.68 1.05
CA ALA A 132 1.27 -11.36 1.67
C ALA A 132 2.70 -10.84 1.64
N ALA A 133 2.96 -9.81 0.84
CA ALA A 133 4.30 -9.30 0.62
C ALA A 133 4.84 -8.52 1.83
N GLU A 134 6.06 -8.81 2.24
CA GLU A 134 6.81 -8.12 3.30
C GLU A 134 8.07 -7.46 2.74
N ASP A 135 8.72 -6.57 3.50
CA ASP A 135 9.92 -5.86 3.02
C ASP A 135 11.05 -6.81 2.63
N LEU A 136 11.14 -7.95 3.32
CA LEU A 136 12.08 -9.01 3.00
C LEU A 136 11.81 -9.64 1.64
N ASP A 137 10.59 -9.55 1.09
CA ASP A 137 10.20 -10.05 -0.22
C ASP A 137 10.68 -9.16 -1.38
N ALA A 138 11.09 -7.93 -1.11
CA ALA A 138 11.67 -7.06 -2.12
C ALA A 138 12.94 -7.68 -2.74
N GLY A 139 13.16 -7.41 -4.03
CA GLY A 139 14.37 -7.82 -4.73
C GLY A 139 14.13 -8.33 -6.15
N ALA A 140 15.22 -8.80 -6.75
CA ALA A 140 15.28 -9.30 -8.11
C ALA A 140 14.94 -10.80 -8.16
N TYR A 141 13.95 -11.18 -8.96
CA TYR A 141 13.54 -12.56 -9.15
C TYR A 141 13.83 -13.02 -10.58
N GLN A 142 14.34 -14.24 -10.71
CA GLN A 142 14.57 -14.90 -11.99
C GLN A 142 14.16 -16.37 -11.93
N LEU A 143 13.62 -16.86 -13.04
CA LEU A 143 13.30 -18.26 -13.24
C LEU A 143 14.33 -18.90 -14.15
N GLN A 144 15.00 -19.94 -13.64
CA GLN A 144 15.76 -20.86 -14.47
C GLN A 144 14.83 -21.98 -14.94
N VAL A 145 14.88 -22.30 -16.24
CA VAL A 145 14.11 -23.39 -16.83
C VAL A 145 15.07 -24.33 -17.52
N SER A 146 14.98 -25.63 -17.21
CA SER A 146 15.78 -26.67 -17.85
C SER A 146 14.88 -27.69 -18.55
N ASP A 147 15.29 -28.18 -19.72
CA ASP A 147 14.62 -29.32 -20.36
C ASP A 147 15.25 -30.68 -19.96
N GLY A 148 14.64 -31.78 -20.39
CA GLY A 148 15.13 -33.14 -20.13
C GLY A 148 16.45 -33.49 -20.83
N TYR A 149 16.97 -32.60 -21.69
CA TYR A 149 18.23 -32.76 -22.42
C TYR A 149 19.37 -31.91 -21.84
N GLY A 150 19.11 -31.16 -20.75
CA GLY A 150 20.09 -30.34 -20.05
C GLY A 150 20.25 -28.93 -20.62
N VAL A 151 19.40 -28.49 -21.55
CA VAL A 151 19.40 -27.11 -22.03
C VAL A 151 18.74 -26.22 -20.98
N GLN A 152 19.36 -25.08 -20.67
CA GLN A 152 18.88 -24.13 -19.67
C GLN A 152 18.60 -22.75 -20.29
N LEU A 153 17.49 -22.13 -19.89
CA LEU A 153 17.16 -20.73 -20.17
C LEU A 153 16.85 -19.98 -18.88
N TRP A 154 17.06 -18.67 -18.93
CA TRP A 154 16.73 -17.75 -17.85
C TRP A 154 15.67 -16.76 -18.31
N SER A 155 14.71 -16.46 -17.44
CA SER A 155 13.84 -15.31 -17.63
C SER A 155 14.63 -13.99 -17.56
N ASN A 156 13.98 -12.89 -17.94
CA ASN A 156 14.47 -11.59 -17.47
C ASN A 156 14.42 -11.52 -15.94
N GLU A 157 15.10 -10.51 -15.42
CA GLU A 157 14.95 -10.10 -14.03
C GLU A 157 13.60 -9.39 -13.85
N MET A 158 12.86 -9.82 -12.83
CA MET A 158 11.60 -9.21 -12.38
C MET A 158 11.81 -8.69 -10.96
N THR A 159 11.83 -7.37 -10.80
CA THR A 159 12.04 -6.73 -9.51
C THR A 159 10.72 -6.52 -8.78
N ILE A 160 10.64 -7.02 -7.55
CA ILE A 160 9.56 -6.70 -6.62
C ILE A 160 10.02 -5.52 -5.75
N GLU A 161 9.23 -4.45 -5.76
CA GLU A 161 9.39 -3.30 -4.89
C GLU A 161 8.19 -3.24 -3.94
N ILE A 162 8.47 -3.15 -2.64
CA ILE A 162 7.44 -3.10 -1.60
C ILE A 162 7.19 -1.66 -1.21
N ALA A 163 5.97 -1.21 -1.45
CA ALA A 163 5.50 0.10 -1.06
C ALA A 163 4.74 0.00 0.28
N GLU A 164 4.97 0.97 1.16
CA GLU A 164 4.14 1.12 2.36
C GLU A 164 2.82 1.83 2.03
N VAL A 165 1.74 1.44 2.71
CA VAL A 165 0.47 2.17 2.64
C VAL A 165 0.63 3.47 3.44
N THR A 166 1.04 4.54 2.78
CA THR A 166 1.05 5.88 3.38
C THR A 166 -0.27 6.59 3.05
N GLN A 167 -1.22 6.55 3.99
CA GLN A 167 -2.45 7.32 3.84
C GLN A 167 -2.16 8.79 4.09
N ASN A 168 -2.10 9.58 3.02
CA ASN A 168 -1.95 11.02 3.12
C ASN A 168 -3.32 11.70 3.28
N PHE A 169 -3.43 12.65 4.19
CA PHE A 169 -4.64 13.44 4.44
C PHE A 169 -4.28 14.85 4.91
N LYS A 170 -5.19 15.81 4.65
CA LYS A 170 -5.06 17.20 5.14
C LYS A 170 -5.10 17.23 6.68
N PRO A 171 -4.64 18.30 7.34
CA PRO A 171 -4.62 18.34 8.80
C PRO A 171 -6.02 18.24 9.40
N ILE A 172 -6.16 17.46 10.46
CA ILE A 172 -7.39 17.28 11.23
C ILE A 172 -7.10 17.70 12.66
N ILE A 173 -7.76 18.76 13.13
CA ILE A 173 -7.60 19.26 14.51
C ILE A 173 -8.40 18.37 15.45
N THR A 174 -7.71 17.75 16.42
CA THR A 174 -8.31 16.92 17.47
C THR A 174 -8.66 17.76 18.71
N SER A 175 -7.88 18.79 18.99
CA SER A 175 -8.15 19.77 20.06
C SER A 175 -7.68 21.15 19.64
N GLY A 176 -8.61 22.12 19.61
CA GLY A 176 -8.30 23.52 19.26
C GLY A 176 -7.98 24.38 20.49
N PRO A 177 -7.46 25.61 20.29
CA PRO A 177 -7.13 26.52 21.38
C PRO A 177 -8.36 26.85 22.24
N MET A 178 -8.16 27.10 23.53
CA MET A 178 -9.22 27.42 24.49
C MET A 178 -9.19 28.88 24.92
N ASP A 179 -10.35 29.43 25.28
CA ASP A 179 -10.46 30.78 25.82
C ASP A 179 -9.66 30.90 27.12
N LEU A 180 -8.99 32.04 27.30
CA LEU A 180 -8.15 32.30 28.47
C LEU A 180 -8.55 33.64 29.11
N THR A 181 -8.52 33.66 30.43
CA THR A 181 -8.56 34.90 31.21
C THR A 181 -7.30 34.96 32.07
N VAL A 182 -6.50 36.00 31.91
CA VAL A 182 -5.20 36.17 32.57
C VAL A 182 -5.05 37.59 33.08
N ASN A 183 -4.33 37.77 34.19
CA ASN A 183 -4.00 39.11 34.67
C ASN A 183 -2.88 39.72 33.83
N GLU A 184 -2.87 41.05 33.74
CA GLU A 184 -1.80 41.80 33.11
C GLU A 184 -0.41 41.41 33.69
N ASN A 185 0.62 41.41 32.85
CA ASN A 185 1.98 40.94 33.14
C ASN A 185 2.13 39.43 33.42
N GLN A 186 1.08 38.63 33.23
CA GLN A 186 1.18 37.16 33.23
C GLN A 186 1.51 36.60 31.84
N THR A 187 1.60 35.28 31.73
CA THR A 187 1.81 34.57 30.47
C THR A 187 0.52 33.87 30.03
N ALA A 188 0.13 34.05 28.77
CA ALA A 188 -0.96 33.29 28.13
C ALA A 188 -0.37 32.28 27.15
N THR A 189 -0.91 31.05 27.12
CA THR A 189 -0.48 30.01 26.17
C THR A 189 -1.68 29.33 25.53
N PHE A 190 -1.79 29.45 24.22
CA PHE A 190 -2.73 28.67 23.40
C PHE A 190 -2.02 27.44 22.83
N THR A 191 -2.73 26.31 22.73
CA THR A 191 -2.21 25.07 22.15
C THR A 191 -3.19 24.50 21.14
N VAL A 192 -2.68 23.74 20.17
CA VAL A 192 -3.48 22.96 19.22
C VAL A 192 -2.92 21.54 19.12
N GLU A 193 -3.81 20.56 19.12
CA GLU A 193 -3.50 19.16 18.82
C GLU A 193 -4.16 18.77 17.49
N MET A 194 -3.42 18.00 16.68
CA MET A 194 -3.86 17.63 15.35
C MET A 194 -3.22 16.33 14.88
N THR A 195 -3.84 15.72 13.87
CA THR A 195 -3.26 14.63 13.08
C THR A 195 -3.15 15.05 11.62
N ALA A 196 -2.09 14.67 10.94
CA ALA A 196 -1.86 15.01 9.54
C ALA A 196 -0.81 14.09 8.93
N ASN A 197 -0.94 13.82 7.63
CA ASN A 197 0.12 13.19 6.86
C ASN A 197 0.11 13.76 5.42
N PRO A 198 1.15 14.49 4.97
CA PRO A 198 2.38 14.85 5.68
C PRO A 198 2.16 15.86 6.82
N ALA A 199 3.19 16.05 7.66
CA ALA A 199 3.19 17.05 8.73
C ALA A 199 2.90 18.47 8.18
N PRO A 200 2.07 19.28 8.86
CA PRO A 200 1.69 20.60 8.38
C PRO A 200 2.58 21.71 8.95
N SER A 201 2.57 22.85 8.27
CA SER A 201 2.98 24.13 8.83
C SER A 201 1.87 24.75 9.68
N TYR A 202 2.24 25.55 10.68
CA TYR A 202 1.33 26.31 11.52
C TYR A 202 1.49 27.80 11.22
N GLN A 203 0.40 28.55 11.31
CA GLN A 203 0.43 30.01 11.32
C GLN A 203 -0.65 30.52 12.27
N TRP A 204 -0.25 31.21 13.35
CA TRP A 204 -1.18 31.84 14.28
C TRP A 204 -1.65 33.19 13.76
N TYR A 205 -2.87 33.56 14.13
CA TYR A 205 -3.54 34.80 13.78
C TYR A 205 -4.10 35.45 15.03
N PHE A 206 -4.09 36.78 15.05
CA PHE A 206 -4.74 37.63 16.04
C PHE A 206 -5.65 38.61 15.30
N GLU A 207 -6.94 38.64 15.63
CA GLU A 207 -7.93 39.52 14.99
C GLU A 207 -7.90 39.42 13.45
N GLY A 208 -7.75 38.19 12.94
CA GLY A 208 -7.68 37.91 11.50
C GLY A 208 -6.33 38.22 10.83
N MET A 209 -5.36 38.80 11.54
CA MET A 209 -4.03 39.14 11.01
C MET A 209 -2.98 38.10 11.42
N PRO A 210 -2.10 37.66 10.50
CA PRO A 210 -1.09 36.65 10.80
C PRO A 210 -0.02 37.21 11.76
N LEU A 211 0.24 36.50 12.85
CA LEU A 211 1.34 36.79 13.77
C LEU A 211 2.65 36.27 13.20
N GLN A 212 3.54 37.18 12.80
CA GLN A 212 4.82 36.80 12.19
C GLN A 212 5.68 35.93 13.13
N GLY A 213 6.26 34.87 12.58
CA GLY A 213 7.14 33.95 13.32
C GLY A 213 6.43 33.03 14.32
N LYS A 214 5.10 33.07 14.40
CA LYS A 214 4.31 32.16 15.26
C LYS A 214 3.84 30.96 14.46
N THR A 215 4.73 29.97 14.32
CA THR A 215 4.56 28.80 13.44
C THR A 215 4.71 27.45 14.16
N THR A 216 4.39 27.42 15.45
CA THR A 216 4.45 26.22 16.31
C THR A 216 3.05 25.76 16.73
N ASN A 217 2.94 24.56 17.29
CA ASN A 217 1.69 24.01 17.84
C ASN A 217 1.20 24.74 19.12
N SER A 218 2.02 25.62 19.68
CA SER A 218 1.65 26.50 20.78
C SER A 218 1.99 27.95 20.45
N LEU A 219 1.16 28.87 20.97
CA LEU A 219 1.40 30.30 20.96
C LEU A 219 1.49 30.78 22.41
N THR A 220 2.69 31.18 22.83
CA THR A 220 2.92 31.80 24.14
C THR A 220 3.14 33.29 23.99
N ILE A 221 2.38 34.06 24.77
CA ILE A 221 2.45 35.52 24.90
C ILE A 221 2.86 35.81 26.34
N GLN A 222 4.06 36.36 26.54
CA GLN A 222 4.59 36.73 27.85
C GLN A 222 4.27 38.19 28.14
N ASN A 223 4.18 38.54 29.42
CA ASN A 223 3.92 39.91 29.90
C ASN A 223 2.69 40.54 29.21
N VAL A 224 1.57 39.81 29.20
CA VAL A 224 0.36 40.22 28.49
C VAL A 224 -0.14 41.59 28.97
N THR A 225 -0.61 42.39 28.02
CA THR A 225 -1.17 43.73 28.21
C THR A 225 -2.65 43.73 27.81
N VAL A 226 -3.41 44.76 28.21
CA VAL A 226 -4.84 44.85 27.84
C VAL A 226 -5.05 44.82 26.32
N SER A 227 -4.11 45.35 25.53
CA SER A 227 -4.14 45.33 24.05
C SER A 227 -3.96 43.96 23.42
N ASP A 228 -3.47 42.97 24.16
CA ASP A 228 -3.37 41.59 23.66
C ASP A 228 -4.70 40.84 23.74
N SER A 229 -5.72 41.44 24.39
CA SER A 229 -7.08 40.86 24.43
C SER A 229 -7.70 40.84 23.05
N GLY A 230 -8.30 39.71 22.68
CA GLY A 230 -8.92 39.53 21.38
C GLY A 230 -8.95 38.08 20.94
N GLU A 231 -9.25 37.87 19.67
CA GLU A 231 -9.47 36.56 19.08
C GLU A 231 -8.20 35.98 18.46
N TYR A 232 -7.86 34.75 18.85
CA TYR A 232 -6.73 33.98 18.35
C TYR A 232 -7.19 32.70 17.66
N HIS A 233 -6.56 32.37 16.54
CA HIS A 233 -6.74 31.08 15.87
C HIS A 233 -5.47 30.66 15.14
N VAL A 234 -5.40 29.40 14.73
CA VAL A 234 -4.29 28.85 13.97
C VAL A 234 -4.77 28.20 12.69
N VAL A 235 -4.03 28.40 11.61
CA VAL A 235 -4.23 27.72 10.34
C VAL A 235 -3.12 26.69 10.17
N LEU A 236 -3.52 25.45 9.91
CA LEU A 236 -2.64 24.33 9.60
C LEU A 236 -2.67 24.07 8.10
N GLU A 237 -1.52 23.84 7.47
CA GLU A 237 -1.44 23.63 6.03
C GLU A 237 -0.43 22.53 5.68
N ASN A 238 -0.84 21.59 4.83
CA ASN A 238 0.08 20.67 4.16
C ASN A 238 -0.23 20.63 2.66
N ALA A 239 0.49 19.80 1.91
CA ALA A 239 0.32 19.65 0.46
C ALA A 239 -1.10 19.23 0.02
N LEU A 240 -1.92 18.71 0.94
CA LEU A 240 -3.29 18.28 0.66
C LEU A 240 -4.35 19.31 1.07
N GLY A 241 -3.96 20.41 1.72
CA GLY A 241 -4.83 21.54 1.98
C GLY A 241 -4.67 22.15 3.37
N LYS A 242 -5.62 23.04 3.70
CA LYS A 242 -5.63 23.83 4.93
C LYS A 242 -6.78 23.44 5.85
N THR A 243 -6.56 23.59 7.15
CA THR A 243 -7.56 23.46 8.20
C THR A 243 -7.37 24.58 9.22
N THR A 244 -8.42 25.36 9.45
CA THR A 244 -8.44 26.45 10.44
C THR A 244 -9.02 25.95 11.75
N SER A 245 -8.41 26.32 12.87
CA SER A 245 -8.92 25.99 14.20
C SER A 245 -10.21 26.75 14.53
N ARG A 246 -10.87 26.36 15.62
CA ARG A 246 -11.79 27.27 16.28
C ARG A 246 -11.06 28.51 16.76
N PHE A 247 -11.82 29.58 16.95
CA PHE A 247 -11.34 30.80 17.57
C PHE A 247 -11.32 30.67 19.10
N ALA A 248 -10.32 31.28 19.73
CA ALA A 248 -10.15 31.35 21.17
C ALA A 248 -9.95 32.80 21.60
N THR A 249 -10.68 33.25 22.61
CA THR A 249 -10.61 34.63 23.12
C THR A 249 -9.61 34.73 24.26
N LEU A 250 -8.67 35.68 24.17
CA LEU A 250 -7.87 36.14 25.31
C LEU A 250 -8.57 37.30 26.00
N ARG A 251 -8.79 37.22 27.30
CA ARG A 251 -9.24 38.32 28.15
C ARG A 251 -8.15 38.69 29.15
N VAL A 252 -7.55 39.86 28.99
CA VAL A 252 -6.55 40.36 29.93
C VAL A 252 -7.23 41.26 30.97
N GLN A 253 -7.15 40.86 32.23
CA GLN A 253 -7.62 41.65 33.35
C GLN A 253 -6.52 42.64 33.75
N ALA A 254 -6.80 43.94 33.61
CA ALA A 254 -5.88 44.97 34.07
C ALA A 254 -5.56 44.72 35.54
N CYS A 255 -4.27 44.66 35.88
CA CYS A 255 -3.90 44.69 37.28
C CYS A 255 -4.28 46.07 37.77
N ASP A 256 -5.25 46.18 38.69
CA ASP A 256 -5.41 47.42 39.46
C ASP A 256 -4.02 47.75 40.01
N PRO A 257 -3.39 48.87 39.60
CA PRO A 257 -2.04 49.20 40.02
C PRO A 257 -2.09 49.64 41.47
N LYS A 258 -2.36 48.68 42.38
CA LYS A 258 -2.67 48.89 43.79
C LYS A 258 -3.58 50.08 43.99
N GLY A 259 -4.90 49.85 43.96
CA GLY A 259 -5.98 50.77 44.29
C GLY A 259 -5.47 52.12 44.78
N LYS A 260 -5.45 53.09 43.88
CA LYS A 260 -5.16 54.47 44.23
C LYS A 260 -6.29 54.91 45.15
N LYS A 261 -6.19 54.58 46.43
CA LYS A 261 -7.00 55.18 47.48
C LYS A 261 -6.59 56.64 47.44
N ILE A 262 -7.43 57.46 46.83
CA ILE A 262 -7.31 58.89 46.94
C ILE A 262 -7.73 59.19 48.38
N MET A 263 -6.80 59.72 49.19
CA MET A 263 -7.15 60.26 50.49
C MET A 263 -8.06 61.47 50.23
N ASP A 264 -9.32 61.38 50.65
CA ASP A 264 -10.28 62.46 50.45
C ASP A 264 -10.29 63.35 51.70
N PHE A 265 -10.32 64.66 51.47
CA PHE A 265 -10.42 65.64 52.54
C PHE A 265 -11.91 65.88 52.81
N ALA A 266 -12.45 65.18 53.80
CA ALA A 266 -13.88 65.27 54.14
C ALA A 266 -14.27 66.69 54.58
N SER A 267 -13.37 67.42 55.26
CA SER A 267 -13.52 68.86 55.53
C SER A 267 -12.22 69.49 56.04
N VAL A 268 -12.00 70.76 55.70
CA VAL A 268 -10.94 71.61 56.25
C VAL A 268 -11.58 72.57 57.24
N LEU A 269 -11.23 72.45 58.52
CA LEU A 269 -11.57 73.41 59.57
C LEU A 269 -10.41 74.40 59.75
N ALA A 270 -10.66 75.55 60.39
CA ALA A 270 -9.67 76.63 60.52
C ALA A 270 -8.29 76.16 61.03
N ASN A 271 -8.23 75.12 61.87
CA ASN A 271 -6.99 74.62 62.49
C ASN A 271 -6.81 73.09 62.36
N SER A 272 -7.65 72.38 61.60
CA SER A 272 -7.56 70.93 61.46
C SER A 272 -8.11 70.43 60.12
N VAL A 273 -7.60 69.28 59.68
CA VAL A 273 -8.07 68.63 58.47
C VAL A 273 -8.59 67.24 58.85
N LEU A 274 -9.85 66.97 58.51
CA LEU A 274 -10.40 65.62 58.59
C LEU A 274 -10.11 64.92 57.28
N ALA A 275 -9.17 63.97 57.32
CA ALA A 275 -8.84 63.12 56.20
C ALA A 275 -9.19 61.67 56.54
N GLY A 276 -9.91 61.00 55.64
CA GLY A 276 -10.37 59.64 55.84
C GLY A 276 -10.30 58.86 54.53
N TRP A 277 -10.17 57.54 54.64
CA TRP A 277 -10.32 56.67 53.49
C TRP A 277 -11.83 56.43 53.27
N PRO A 278 -12.39 56.70 52.08
CA PRO A 278 -13.77 56.31 51.81
C PRO A 278 -13.88 54.78 51.92
N ILE A 279 -14.76 54.32 52.80
CA ILE A 279 -15.00 52.90 53.01
C ILE A 279 -15.95 52.42 51.92
N THR A 280 -15.42 51.92 50.82
CA THR A 280 -16.22 51.19 49.84
C THR A 280 -15.97 49.70 50.05
N HIS A 281 -16.95 49.04 50.69
CA HIS A 281 -17.06 47.61 50.99
C HIS A 281 -16.19 47.05 52.13
N LEU A 282 -16.77 47.02 53.34
CA LEU A 282 -16.41 46.06 54.38
C LEU A 282 -17.35 44.85 54.24
N THR A 283 -16.88 43.76 53.63
CA THR A 283 -17.63 42.49 53.70
C THR A 283 -17.33 41.68 54.96
N ASP A 284 -16.26 41.98 55.69
CA ASP A 284 -15.91 41.22 56.90
C ASP A 284 -15.62 42.16 58.08
N GLY A 285 -16.70 42.58 58.76
CA GLY A 285 -16.83 42.79 60.22
C GLY A 285 -15.74 43.44 61.09
N ASN A 286 -14.64 43.98 60.56
CA ASN A 286 -13.55 44.52 61.35
C ASN A 286 -13.57 46.06 61.38
N LEU A 287 -13.60 46.59 62.60
CA LEU A 287 -13.65 48.01 62.94
C LEU A 287 -12.43 48.76 62.37
N ALA A 288 -12.67 49.81 61.58
CA ALA A 288 -11.63 50.71 61.11
C ALA A 288 -11.25 51.72 62.22
N SER A 289 -9.97 51.82 62.55
CA SER A 289 -9.45 52.83 63.46
C SER A 289 -9.24 54.15 62.71
N ALA A 290 -9.88 55.23 63.15
CA ALA A 290 -9.62 56.57 62.64
C ALA A 290 -8.43 57.20 63.40
N TYR A 291 -7.55 57.90 62.68
CA TYR A 291 -6.45 58.67 63.26
C TYR A 291 -6.71 60.16 63.03
N SER A 292 -6.60 60.97 64.09
CA SER A 292 -6.57 62.42 64.00
C SER A 292 -5.17 62.92 64.35
N SER A 293 -4.58 63.78 63.52
CA SER A 293 -3.41 64.58 63.94
C SER A 293 -3.83 66.05 64.10
N GLN A 294 -3.41 66.65 65.20
CA GLN A 294 -3.52 68.08 65.45
C GLN A 294 -2.14 68.71 65.24
N LYS A 295 -2.10 69.91 64.65
CA LYS A 295 -0.88 70.70 64.54
C LYS A 295 -0.66 71.39 65.89
N THR A 296 0.45 71.08 66.57
CA THR A 296 0.97 71.86 67.71
C THR A 296 1.40 73.24 67.27
#